data_AF-A0A9D7HS44-F1
#
_entry.id   AF-A0A9D7HS44-F1
#
_cell.length_a   1.000
_cell.length_b   1.000
_cell.length_c   1.000
_cell.angle_alpha   90.00
_cell.angle_beta   90.00
_cell.angle_gamma   90.00
#
_symmetry.space_group_name_H-M   'P 1'
#
loop_
_entity.id
_entity.type
_entity.pdbx_description
1 polymer ?
#
loop_
_entity_poly.entity_id
_entity_poly.type
_entity_poly.pdbx_seq_one_letter_code
_entity_poly.pdbx_strand_id
1 'polypeptide(L)'
;MKKTLLLLVVAMATAAQAQVVQSGFEAWTGSLPDGWFGSKSNIAQSAVAQVSTDVHGGTYAVQLSNGTPHKRFTSQPVTVAAGTVYSINFWVRGNGQVRTSLFDGRTDAFGYAPYNAYVTATSTWTEVTQTVAAAVDTNAAEFIFSVLSTGAPDHIVIDDVTITQGGTIPDASIYDIQFTTIPNGDSPLNGQTVNTGGIVTASYADAYYIQSGSDAWRGVYVFDNFSLPAVGDSVTMTASVSEFNNLTELTGITNFNVVSSGNPVPAPLNITTQEANEEALEGVLVRVTNATCTEEPGGANFGKWKADDGSGFAWIGKEIYTTTPAPLLGQVYDVTGVVSYSFALYGIQPRDANDITLITGVEENILSGTSVFPMPAQDVLNVVLPVGGVRYQLQDATGRIVREGSFSGMRAQLELSDVRDGMYTLMLMTSDAKRVERVSVQR
;
A
#
# COMPACT_ATOMS: atom_id res chain seq x y z
N MET A 1 -60.87 -22.13 -35.68
CA MET A 1 -59.54 -22.40 -35.09
C MET A 1 -59.41 -21.55 -33.83
N LYS A 2 -59.48 -22.18 -32.65
CA LYS A 2 -59.32 -21.51 -31.35
C LYS A 2 -57.81 -21.31 -31.10
N LYS A 3 -57.36 -20.06 -30.93
CA LYS A 3 -55.99 -19.74 -30.55
C LYS A 3 -55.88 -19.85 -29.02
N THR A 4 -55.16 -20.86 -28.55
CA THR A 4 -54.81 -21.04 -27.14
C THR A 4 -53.65 -20.10 -26.81
N LEU A 5 -53.88 -19.15 -25.92
CA LEU A 5 -52.86 -18.26 -25.37
C LEU A 5 -52.10 -19.03 -24.28
N LEU A 6 -50.81 -19.32 -24.51
CA LEU A 6 -49.95 -19.95 -23.51
C LEU A 6 -49.48 -18.87 -22.53
N LEU A 7 -50.05 -18.86 -21.33
CA LEU A 7 -49.62 -18.01 -20.22
C LEU A 7 -48.30 -18.59 -19.67
N LEU A 8 -47.18 -17.91 -19.94
CA LEU A 8 -45.88 -18.27 -19.37
C LEU A 8 -45.86 -17.79 -17.91
N VAL A 9 -46.13 -18.70 -16.97
CA VAL A 9 -45.93 -18.43 -15.54
C VAL A 9 -44.42 -18.46 -15.29
N VAL A 10 -43.80 -17.27 -15.24
CA VAL A 10 -42.46 -17.12 -14.69
C VAL A 10 -42.59 -17.26 -13.17
N ALA A 11 -42.27 -18.44 -12.65
CA ALA A 11 -42.07 -18.62 -11.23
C ALA A 11 -40.79 -17.88 -10.84
N MET A 12 -40.91 -16.64 -10.35
CA MET A 12 -39.83 -16.04 -9.57
C MET A 12 -39.73 -16.84 -8.27
N ALA A 13 -38.79 -17.78 -8.22
CA ALA A 13 -38.34 -18.33 -6.96
C ALA A 13 -37.59 -17.22 -6.22
N THR A 14 -38.28 -16.50 -5.33
CA THR A 14 -37.59 -15.76 -4.29
C THR A 14 -36.93 -16.81 -3.41
N ALA A 15 -35.62 -16.99 -3.54
CA ALA A 15 -34.87 -17.71 -2.53
C ALA A 15 -35.04 -16.93 -1.22
N ALA A 16 -35.89 -17.43 -0.32
CA ALA A 16 -36.00 -16.87 1.01
C ALA A 16 -34.62 -17.02 1.65
N GLN A 17 -33.99 -15.90 2.02
CA GLN A 17 -32.75 -15.91 2.78
C GLN A 17 -32.99 -16.67 4.08
N ALA A 18 -32.21 -17.72 4.34
CA ALA A 18 -32.40 -18.52 5.53
C ALA A 18 -32.02 -17.69 6.77
N GLN A 19 -33.03 -17.41 7.60
CA GLN A 19 -32.85 -16.75 8.89
C GLN A 19 -32.17 -17.72 9.86
N VAL A 20 -31.07 -17.29 10.45
CA VAL A 20 -30.21 -18.08 11.34
C VAL A 20 -30.49 -17.76 12.80
N VAL A 21 -30.66 -16.48 13.12
CA VAL A 21 -31.01 -16.00 14.45
C VAL A 21 -32.12 -14.96 14.32
N GLN A 22 -33.11 -15.04 15.21
CA GLN A 22 -34.11 -13.99 15.43
C GLN A 22 -34.29 -13.81 16.92
N SER A 23 -34.08 -12.60 17.42
CA SER A 23 -34.22 -12.31 18.84
C SER A 23 -34.56 -10.86 19.09
N GLY A 24 -35.80 -10.59 19.50
CA GLY A 24 -36.19 -9.35 20.19
C GLY A 24 -36.06 -9.47 21.70
N PHE A 25 -35.20 -10.37 22.21
CA PHE A 25 -34.96 -10.58 23.65
C PHE A 25 -36.20 -10.74 24.55
N GLU A 26 -37.28 -11.32 24.04
CA GLU A 26 -38.54 -11.48 24.79
C GLU A 26 -38.54 -12.67 25.78
N ALA A 27 -37.64 -13.64 25.59
CA ALA A 27 -37.57 -14.86 26.39
C ALA A 27 -36.28 -14.91 27.21
N TRP A 28 -36.40 -15.17 28.52
CA TRP A 28 -35.29 -15.17 29.48
C TRP A 28 -35.42 -16.34 30.46
N THR A 29 -34.31 -17.04 30.66
CA THR A 29 -34.17 -18.08 31.69
C THR A 29 -33.20 -17.60 32.77
N GLY A 30 -33.71 -17.38 33.98
CA GLY A 30 -32.92 -16.79 35.06
C GLY A 30 -32.57 -15.34 34.77
N SER A 31 -31.27 -15.01 34.66
CA SER A 31 -30.80 -13.64 34.41
C SER A 31 -30.20 -13.44 33.00
N LEU A 32 -30.45 -14.38 32.09
CA LEU A 32 -29.88 -14.36 30.73
C LEU A 32 -30.99 -14.53 29.69
N PRO A 33 -30.88 -13.87 28.52
CA PRO A 33 -31.83 -14.06 27.44
C PRO A 33 -31.61 -15.42 26.77
N ASP A 34 -32.72 -16.07 26.41
CA ASP A 34 -32.69 -17.38 25.77
C ASP A 34 -32.05 -17.30 24.38
N GLY A 35 -31.24 -18.30 24.03
CA GLY A 35 -30.51 -18.33 22.76
C GLY A 35 -29.24 -17.45 22.73
N TRP A 36 -28.86 -16.84 23.84
CA TRP A 36 -27.66 -16.01 23.99
C TRP A 36 -26.78 -16.47 25.15
N PHE A 37 -25.68 -15.75 25.36
CA PHE A 37 -24.63 -16.04 26.33
C PHE A 37 -23.95 -17.40 26.06
N GLY A 38 -23.51 -17.59 24.81
CA GLY A 38 -22.78 -18.78 24.38
C GLY A 38 -21.39 -18.93 25.01
N SER A 39 -20.70 -20.02 24.69
CA SER A 39 -19.41 -20.39 25.28
C SER A 39 -18.28 -19.41 24.98
N LYS A 40 -18.44 -18.55 23.96
CA LYS A 40 -17.48 -17.51 23.56
C LYS A 40 -17.77 -16.13 24.16
N SER A 41 -18.85 -16.02 24.93
CA SER A 41 -19.10 -14.86 25.77
C SER A 41 -18.01 -14.73 26.83
N ASN A 42 -17.53 -13.51 27.03
CA ASN A 42 -16.58 -13.19 28.12
C ASN A 42 -16.98 -11.94 28.92
N ILE A 43 -18.13 -11.33 28.58
CA ILE A 43 -18.81 -10.36 29.43
C ILE A 43 -19.29 -11.07 30.71
N ALA A 44 -19.21 -10.39 31.85
CA ALA A 44 -19.71 -10.97 33.10
C ALA A 44 -21.23 -11.12 33.03
N GLN A 45 -21.77 -12.19 33.59
CA GLN A 45 -23.23 -12.38 33.66
C GLN A 45 -23.93 -11.22 34.38
N SER A 46 -23.29 -10.65 35.41
CA SER A 46 -23.79 -9.47 36.14
C SER A 46 -23.82 -8.19 35.29
N ALA A 47 -23.18 -8.19 34.12
CA ALA A 47 -23.14 -7.09 33.18
C ALA A 47 -24.15 -7.24 32.03
N VAL A 48 -24.96 -8.31 32.04
CA VAL A 48 -26.10 -8.53 31.15
C VAL A 48 -27.37 -8.32 31.95
N ALA A 49 -28.21 -7.40 31.51
CA ALA A 49 -29.46 -7.06 32.21
C ALA A 49 -30.64 -7.00 31.24
N GLN A 50 -31.81 -7.44 31.71
CA GLN A 50 -33.07 -7.27 31.00
C GLN A 50 -33.57 -5.84 31.20
N VAL A 51 -33.99 -5.19 30.12
CA VAL A 51 -34.60 -3.86 30.15
C VAL A 51 -36.04 -3.98 29.66
N SER A 52 -36.98 -3.29 30.33
CA SER A 52 -38.41 -3.31 29.99
C SER A 52 -39.01 -1.92 29.71
N THR A 53 -38.16 -0.89 29.67
CA THR A 53 -38.55 0.50 29.39
C THR A 53 -37.71 1.04 28.25
N ASP A 54 -38.34 1.81 27.34
CA ASP A 54 -37.67 2.33 26.15
C ASP A 54 -36.99 1.20 25.35
N VAL A 55 -37.76 0.12 25.13
CA VAL A 55 -37.41 -1.01 24.24
C VAL A 55 -37.83 -0.66 22.80
N HIS A 56 -37.17 -1.22 21.80
CA HIS A 56 -37.49 -0.91 20.41
C HIS A 56 -38.69 -1.73 19.94
N GLY A 57 -38.61 -3.04 20.13
CA GLY A 57 -39.66 -4.00 19.83
C GLY A 57 -40.21 -4.64 21.10
N GLY A 58 -41.43 -5.16 21.03
CA GLY A 58 -42.00 -6.01 22.07
C GLY A 58 -42.00 -5.41 23.49
N THR A 59 -41.53 -6.19 24.47
CA THR A 59 -41.56 -5.87 25.90
C THR A 59 -40.17 -5.76 26.52
N TYR A 60 -39.18 -6.47 25.97
CA TYR A 60 -37.87 -6.61 26.60
C TYR A 60 -36.73 -6.41 25.61
N ALA A 61 -35.67 -5.76 26.08
CA ALA A 61 -34.39 -5.64 25.38
C ALA A 61 -33.25 -6.13 26.27
N VAL A 62 -32.04 -6.29 25.70
CA VAL A 62 -30.83 -6.59 26.49
C VAL A 62 -29.98 -5.34 26.67
N GLN A 63 -29.62 -5.05 27.92
CA GLN A 63 -28.56 -4.09 28.26
C GLN A 63 -27.25 -4.83 28.53
N LEU A 64 -26.17 -4.30 27.97
CA LEU A 64 -24.81 -4.80 28.11
C LEU A 64 -23.92 -3.69 28.66
N SER A 65 -23.23 -3.97 29.77
CA SER A 65 -22.34 -3.03 30.43
C SER A 65 -20.88 -3.50 30.40
N ASN A 66 -19.99 -2.64 29.95
CA ASN A 66 -18.55 -2.88 29.96
C ASN A 66 -17.73 -1.59 29.93
N GLY A 67 -16.53 -1.62 30.53
CA GLY A 67 -15.52 -0.57 30.40
C GLY A 67 -14.54 -0.88 29.28
N THR A 68 -13.25 -0.97 29.62
CA THR A 68 -12.16 -1.38 28.71
C THR A 68 -11.35 -2.54 29.33
N PRO A 69 -10.80 -3.48 28.54
CA PRO A 69 -10.98 -3.63 27.08
C PRO A 69 -12.39 -4.13 26.74
N HIS A 70 -12.69 -4.25 25.45
CA HIS A 70 -14.00 -4.71 24.98
C HIS A 70 -14.37 -6.11 25.52
N LYS A 71 -15.67 -6.40 25.61
CA LYS A 71 -16.21 -7.70 26.05
C LYS A 71 -17.25 -8.22 25.08
N ARG A 72 -17.27 -9.54 24.91
CA ARG A 72 -18.13 -10.29 23.99
C ARG A 72 -19.35 -10.82 24.72
N PHE A 73 -20.50 -10.55 24.13
CA PHE A 73 -21.78 -11.21 24.35
C PHE A 73 -22.14 -11.95 23.07
N THR A 74 -22.43 -13.25 23.15
CA THR A 74 -22.55 -14.11 21.97
C THR A 74 -23.85 -14.86 21.92
N SER A 75 -24.31 -15.21 20.72
CA SER A 75 -25.40 -16.18 20.56
C SER A 75 -24.99 -17.54 21.14
N GLN A 76 -25.96 -18.41 21.40
CA GLN A 76 -25.67 -19.84 21.51
C GLN A 76 -25.16 -20.39 20.16
N PRO A 77 -24.53 -21.57 20.14
CA PRO A 77 -24.02 -22.19 18.91
C PRO A 77 -25.09 -22.32 17.80
N VAL A 78 -24.72 -21.90 16.59
CA VAL A 78 -25.52 -21.99 15.37
C VAL A 78 -24.72 -22.64 14.24
N THR A 79 -25.43 -23.07 13.19
CA THR A 79 -24.81 -23.62 11.99
C THR A 79 -24.54 -22.52 10.96
N VAL A 80 -23.28 -22.44 10.52
CA VAL A 80 -22.85 -21.59 9.41
C VAL A 80 -22.15 -22.43 8.34
N ALA A 81 -22.17 -21.94 7.11
CA ALA A 81 -21.56 -22.56 5.96
C ALA A 81 -20.35 -21.74 5.48
N ALA A 82 -19.26 -22.42 5.13
CA ALA A 82 -18.05 -21.80 4.62
C ALA A 82 -18.35 -20.95 3.37
N GLY A 83 -17.72 -19.78 3.28
CA GLY A 83 -17.91 -18.83 2.17
C GLY A 83 -19.26 -18.12 2.17
N THR A 84 -20.16 -18.42 3.12
CA THR A 84 -21.45 -17.73 3.22
C THR A 84 -21.30 -16.45 4.03
N VAL A 85 -21.91 -15.38 3.51
CA VAL A 85 -21.94 -14.07 4.14
C VAL A 85 -23.25 -13.92 4.90
N TYR A 86 -23.14 -13.54 6.16
CA TYR A 86 -24.27 -13.33 7.05
C TYR A 86 -24.46 -11.84 7.29
N SER A 87 -25.71 -11.38 7.15
CA SER A 87 -26.11 -10.04 7.57
C SER A 87 -26.56 -10.08 9.02
N ILE A 88 -26.00 -9.22 9.86
CA ILE A 88 -26.34 -9.02 11.27
C ILE A 88 -27.04 -7.68 11.38
N ASN A 89 -28.36 -7.71 11.44
CA ASN A 89 -29.19 -6.53 11.64
C ASN A 89 -29.64 -6.44 13.10
N PHE A 90 -29.56 -5.27 13.71
CA PHE A 90 -29.98 -5.04 15.08
C PHE A 90 -30.28 -3.57 15.34
N TRP A 91 -31.11 -3.31 16.34
CA TRP A 91 -31.35 -1.97 16.84
C TRP A 91 -30.46 -1.73 18.06
N VAL A 92 -29.86 -0.54 18.16
CA VAL A 92 -29.03 -0.14 19.30
C VAL A 92 -29.32 1.28 19.77
N ARG A 93 -29.29 1.47 21.09
CA ARG A 93 -29.23 2.79 21.75
C ARG A 93 -28.31 2.77 22.97
N GLY A 94 -28.14 3.94 23.58
CA GLY A 94 -27.46 4.15 24.85
C GLY A 94 -26.13 4.91 24.72
N ASN A 95 -25.20 4.63 25.62
CA ASN A 95 -23.87 5.23 25.70
C ASN A 95 -22.79 4.14 25.68
N GLY A 96 -21.90 4.22 24.69
CA GLY A 96 -20.79 3.30 24.48
C GLY A 96 -20.64 2.95 23.01
N GLN A 97 -19.86 1.91 22.73
CA GLN A 97 -19.63 1.42 21.38
C GLN A 97 -19.93 -0.07 21.29
N VAL A 98 -20.50 -0.49 20.16
CA VAL A 98 -20.75 -1.89 19.84
C VAL A 98 -20.24 -2.20 18.44
N ARG A 99 -19.74 -3.43 18.24
CA ARG A 99 -19.42 -3.98 16.93
C ARG A 99 -19.74 -5.46 16.89
N THR A 100 -19.88 -6.01 15.69
CA THR A 100 -20.21 -7.41 15.51
C THR A 100 -19.07 -8.21 14.90
N SER A 101 -19.09 -9.53 15.12
CA SER A 101 -18.18 -10.49 14.51
C SER A 101 -18.77 -11.91 14.62
N LEU A 102 -17.99 -12.93 14.26
CA LEU A 102 -18.35 -14.34 14.30
C LEU A 102 -17.19 -15.13 14.91
N PHE A 103 -17.50 -16.05 15.83
CA PHE A 103 -16.62 -17.18 16.08
C PHE A 103 -17.10 -18.33 15.20
N ASP A 104 -16.23 -18.88 14.36
CA ASP A 104 -16.51 -20.08 13.55
C ASP A 104 -15.44 -21.16 13.72
N GLY A 105 -14.38 -20.89 14.48
CA GLY A 105 -13.30 -21.85 14.69
C GLY A 105 -12.34 -21.97 13.50
N ARG A 106 -12.27 -20.95 12.64
CA ARG A 106 -11.25 -20.83 11.60
C ARG A 106 -9.81 -21.00 12.15
N THR A 107 -8.89 -21.38 11.27
CA THR A 107 -7.51 -21.73 11.65
C THR A 107 -6.66 -20.53 12.05
N ASP A 108 -7.01 -19.36 11.56
CA ASP A 108 -6.38 -18.06 11.84
C ASP A 108 -7.12 -17.31 12.95
N ALA A 109 -6.55 -16.18 13.40
CA ALA A 109 -7.18 -15.23 14.35
C ALA A 109 -7.83 -15.88 15.60
N PHE A 110 -7.26 -17.00 16.06
CA PHE A 110 -7.77 -17.79 17.20
C PHE A 110 -9.24 -18.24 17.05
N GLY A 111 -9.71 -18.46 15.81
CA GLY A 111 -11.07 -18.93 15.51
C GLY A 111 -12.12 -17.83 15.39
N TYR A 112 -11.71 -16.56 15.39
CA TYR A 112 -12.61 -15.41 15.26
C TYR A 112 -12.47 -14.77 13.88
N ALA A 113 -13.61 -14.41 13.31
CA ALA A 113 -13.65 -13.50 12.20
C ALA A 113 -13.09 -12.12 12.58
N PRO A 114 -12.65 -11.32 11.60
CA PRO A 114 -12.44 -9.90 11.79
C PRO A 114 -13.66 -9.24 12.46
N TYR A 115 -13.39 -8.21 13.26
CA TYR A 115 -14.47 -7.42 13.86
C TYR A 115 -14.82 -6.27 12.95
N ASN A 116 -16.11 -6.09 12.70
CA ASN A 116 -16.61 -4.88 12.05
C ASN A 116 -16.19 -3.61 12.80
N ALA A 117 -16.29 -2.46 12.15
CA ALA A 117 -16.07 -1.17 12.78
C ALA A 117 -17.01 -0.94 13.97
N TYR A 118 -16.55 -0.16 14.95
CA TYR A 118 -17.39 0.26 16.07
C TYR A 118 -18.50 1.20 15.60
N VAL A 119 -19.72 0.92 16.06
CA VAL A 119 -20.84 1.85 16.04
C VAL A 119 -20.95 2.48 17.42
N THR A 120 -20.86 3.81 17.47
CA THR A 120 -21.11 4.58 18.69
C THR A 120 -22.62 4.72 18.86
N ALA A 121 -23.15 4.18 19.96
CA ALA A 121 -24.56 4.29 20.27
C ALA A 121 -24.91 5.72 20.70
N THR A 122 -26.17 6.10 20.44
CA THR A 122 -26.75 7.37 20.90
C THR A 122 -27.98 7.09 21.75
N SER A 123 -28.52 8.10 22.43
CA SER A 123 -29.76 7.95 23.20
C SER A 123 -30.98 7.57 22.34
N THR A 124 -30.91 7.72 21.01
CA THR A 124 -31.95 7.30 20.08
C THR A 124 -31.65 5.94 19.46
N TRP A 125 -32.68 5.11 19.36
CA TRP A 125 -32.63 3.84 18.62
C TRP A 125 -32.19 4.06 17.18
N THR A 126 -31.14 3.34 16.78
CA THR A 126 -30.61 3.34 15.42
C THR A 126 -30.50 1.90 14.95
N GLU A 127 -30.99 1.63 13.74
CA GLU A 127 -30.79 0.33 13.09
C GLU A 127 -29.37 0.26 12.54
N VAL A 128 -28.72 -0.88 12.77
CA VAL A 128 -27.37 -1.15 12.30
C VAL A 128 -27.37 -2.48 11.57
N THR A 129 -26.84 -2.45 10.35
CA THR A 129 -26.52 -3.66 9.60
C THR A 129 -25.01 -3.78 9.46
N GLN A 130 -24.46 -4.90 9.91
CA GLN A 130 -23.07 -5.30 9.68
C GLN A 130 -23.04 -6.68 9.04
N THR A 131 -21.96 -7.05 8.35
CA THR A 131 -21.85 -8.36 7.73
C THR A 131 -20.63 -9.12 8.23
N VAL A 132 -20.66 -10.43 8.09
CA VAL A 132 -19.51 -11.29 8.40
C VAL A 132 -19.53 -12.53 7.52
N ALA A 133 -18.36 -12.89 6.99
CA ALA A 133 -18.18 -14.13 6.22
C ALA A 133 -17.72 -15.26 7.15
N ALA A 134 -18.40 -16.41 7.07
CA ALA A 134 -17.93 -17.63 7.69
C ALA A 134 -16.81 -18.26 6.84
N ALA A 135 -15.70 -18.60 7.46
CA ALA A 135 -14.55 -19.19 6.77
C ALA A 135 -14.64 -20.73 6.72
N VAL A 136 -15.41 -21.35 7.62
CA VAL A 136 -15.51 -22.80 7.76
C VAL A 136 -16.96 -23.24 7.97
N ASP A 137 -17.27 -24.46 7.52
CA ASP A 137 -18.53 -25.13 7.85
C ASP A 137 -18.48 -25.58 9.31
N THR A 138 -19.41 -25.10 10.13
CA THR A 138 -19.45 -25.46 11.56
C THR A 138 -20.85 -25.34 12.12
N ASN A 139 -21.18 -26.18 13.10
CA ASN A 139 -22.37 -26.05 13.95
C ASN A 139 -22.07 -25.43 15.32
N ALA A 140 -20.82 -25.02 15.54
CA ALA A 140 -20.33 -24.43 16.78
C ALA A 140 -20.11 -22.92 16.65
N ALA A 141 -20.65 -22.28 15.60
CA ALA A 141 -20.46 -20.87 15.38
C ALA A 141 -21.26 -20.04 16.37
N GLU A 142 -20.72 -18.91 16.82
CA GLU A 142 -21.41 -17.98 17.71
C GLU A 142 -21.27 -16.55 17.15
N PHE A 143 -22.40 -15.88 16.88
CA PHE A 143 -22.39 -14.47 16.48
C PHE A 143 -22.12 -13.59 17.69
N ILE A 144 -21.33 -12.53 17.49
CA ILE A 144 -20.73 -11.76 18.57
C ILE A 144 -21.24 -10.32 18.53
N PHE A 145 -21.67 -9.83 19.69
CA PHE A 145 -21.73 -8.41 20.01
C PHE A 145 -20.58 -8.07 20.97
N SER A 146 -19.68 -7.21 20.51
CA SER A 146 -18.53 -6.75 21.25
C SER A 146 -18.75 -5.32 21.72
N VAL A 147 -18.88 -5.11 23.03
CA VAL A 147 -19.17 -3.80 23.64
C VAL A 147 -17.96 -3.20 24.34
N LEU A 148 -17.81 -1.88 24.24
CA LEU A 148 -16.68 -1.11 24.77
C LEU A 148 -17.16 0.24 25.33
N SER A 149 -16.52 0.70 26.40
CA SER A 149 -16.67 2.07 26.94
C SER A 149 -18.11 2.49 27.20
N THR A 150 -18.92 1.59 27.79
CA THR A 150 -20.33 1.86 28.06
C THR A 150 -20.52 2.73 29.30
N GLY A 151 -21.52 3.62 29.29
CA GLY A 151 -21.81 4.54 30.39
C GLY A 151 -23.22 4.40 30.93
N ALA A 152 -23.37 4.47 32.26
CA ALA A 152 -24.67 4.54 32.91
C ALA A 152 -25.44 5.82 32.53
N PRO A 153 -26.78 5.83 32.60
CA PRO A 153 -27.63 4.73 33.07
C PRO A 153 -27.92 3.66 32.02
N ASP A 154 -27.86 3.99 30.73
CA ASP A 154 -28.35 3.10 29.67
C ASP A 154 -27.34 2.05 29.22
N HIS A 155 -26.03 2.29 29.38
CA HIS A 155 -24.97 1.48 28.79
C HIS A 155 -25.24 1.23 27.30
N ILE A 156 -24.97 0.03 26.77
CA ILE A 156 -25.46 -0.36 25.43
C ILE A 156 -26.74 -1.15 25.59
N VAL A 157 -27.82 -0.75 24.91
CA VAL A 157 -29.06 -1.51 24.83
C VAL A 157 -29.26 -1.98 23.39
N ILE A 158 -29.50 -3.28 23.21
CA ILE A 158 -29.66 -3.93 21.90
C ILE A 158 -31.03 -4.61 21.86
N ASP A 159 -31.66 -4.54 20.69
CA ASP A 159 -32.96 -5.14 20.46
C ASP A 159 -33.14 -5.59 19.00
N ASP A 160 -34.18 -6.38 18.74
CA ASP A 160 -34.63 -6.83 17.42
C ASP A 160 -33.52 -7.35 16.50
N VAL A 161 -32.69 -8.25 17.05
CA VAL A 161 -31.58 -8.87 16.30
C VAL A 161 -32.12 -9.85 15.28
N THR A 162 -31.72 -9.67 14.03
CA THR A 162 -32.01 -10.56 12.90
C THR A 162 -30.70 -10.92 12.21
N ILE A 163 -30.40 -12.21 12.11
CA ILE A 163 -29.23 -12.71 11.37
C ILE A 163 -29.67 -13.61 10.23
N THR A 164 -29.27 -13.29 9.01
CA THR A 164 -29.72 -13.95 7.78
C THR A 164 -28.56 -14.33 6.87
N GLN A 165 -28.70 -15.45 6.17
CA GLN A 165 -27.79 -15.84 5.08
C GLN A 165 -28.02 -14.96 3.85
N GLY A 166 -26.95 -14.62 3.14
CA GLY A 166 -27.04 -13.83 1.91
C GLY A 166 -26.86 -12.33 2.13
N GLY A 167 -26.11 -11.95 3.17
CA GLY A 167 -25.52 -10.61 3.21
C GLY A 167 -24.63 -10.39 1.98
N THR A 168 -24.45 -9.15 1.57
CA THR A 168 -23.48 -8.80 0.53
C THR A 168 -22.26 -8.19 1.20
N ILE A 169 -21.08 -8.73 0.90
CA ILE A 169 -19.84 -8.05 1.24
C ILE A 169 -19.79 -6.76 0.41
N PRO A 170 -19.55 -5.59 1.05
CA PRO A 170 -19.45 -4.34 0.33
C PRO A 170 -18.24 -4.34 -0.60
N ASP A 171 -18.40 -3.79 -1.79
CA ASP A 171 -17.28 -3.44 -2.65
C ASP A 171 -16.56 -2.23 -2.04
N ALA A 172 -15.23 -2.28 -1.95
CA ALA A 172 -14.41 -1.17 -1.52
C ALA A 172 -13.29 -0.93 -2.54
N SER A 173 -13.13 0.33 -2.96
CA SER A 173 -11.97 0.70 -3.76
C SER A 173 -10.71 0.70 -2.88
N ILE A 174 -9.54 0.53 -3.49
CA ILE A 174 -8.27 0.64 -2.75
C ILE A 174 -8.16 2.01 -2.06
N TYR A 175 -8.70 3.07 -2.66
CA TYR A 175 -8.75 4.39 -2.04
C TYR A 175 -9.61 4.41 -0.77
N ASP A 176 -10.77 3.76 -0.77
CA ASP A 176 -11.63 3.71 0.43
C ASP A 176 -11.00 2.86 1.54
N ILE A 177 -10.18 1.88 1.17
CA ILE A 177 -9.40 1.06 2.11
C ILE A 177 -8.28 1.90 2.72
N GLN A 178 -7.57 2.70 1.92
CA GLN A 178 -6.31 3.32 2.31
C GLN A 178 -6.49 4.75 2.86
N PHE A 179 -7.33 5.58 2.23
CA PHE A 179 -7.45 6.98 2.60
C PHE A 179 -7.95 7.15 4.04
N THR A 180 -7.14 7.82 4.85
CA THR A 180 -7.47 8.14 6.23
C THR A 180 -7.12 9.58 6.57
N THR A 181 -7.87 10.15 7.51
CA THR A 181 -7.48 11.38 8.22
C THR A 181 -7.11 11.09 9.67
N ILE A 182 -7.07 9.81 10.07
CA ILE A 182 -6.71 9.41 11.43
C ILE A 182 -5.19 9.57 11.58
N PRO A 183 -4.69 10.28 12.61
CA PRO A 183 -3.27 10.62 12.72
C PRO A 183 -2.29 9.44 12.78
N ASN A 184 -2.75 8.23 13.08
CA ASN A 184 -1.91 7.04 13.16
C ASN A 184 -1.80 6.26 11.84
N GLY A 185 -2.49 6.68 10.78
CA GLY A 185 -2.44 6.01 9.47
C GLY A 185 -3.48 4.90 9.28
N ASP A 186 -4.14 4.43 10.34
CA ASP A 186 -5.07 3.30 10.25
C ASP A 186 -6.17 3.52 9.21
N SER A 187 -6.40 2.45 8.43
CA SER A 187 -7.52 2.32 7.51
C SER A 187 -8.86 2.56 8.21
N PRO A 188 -9.78 3.35 7.62
CA PRO A 188 -11.15 3.47 8.12
C PRO A 188 -11.94 2.15 7.99
N LEU A 189 -11.45 1.20 7.18
CA LEU A 189 -12.04 -0.10 6.95
C LEU A 189 -11.37 -1.21 7.76
N ASN A 190 -10.41 -0.90 8.63
CA ASN A 190 -9.76 -1.90 9.49
C ASN A 190 -10.79 -2.79 10.22
N GLY A 191 -10.63 -4.10 10.06
CA GLY A 191 -11.50 -5.16 10.59
C GLY A 191 -12.71 -5.50 9.71
N GLN A 192 -12.96 -4.76 8.63
CA GLN A 192 -14.05 -5.06 7.69
C GLN A 192 -13.61 -6.07 6.63
N THR A 193 -14.54 -6.93 6.22
CA THR A 193 -14.39 -7.76 5.02
C THR A 193 -14.99 -7.01 3.84
N VAL A 194 -14.23 -6.93 2.73
CA VAL A 194 -14.60 -6.19 1.52
C VAL A 194 -14.31 -7.01 0.27
N ASN A 195 -15.02 -6.71 -0.81
CA ASN A 195 -14.64 -7.12 -2.15
C ASN A 195 -13.80 -6.01 -2.77
N THR A 196 -12.63 -6.36 -3.30
CA THR A 196 -11.73 -5.38 -3.92
C THR A 196 -10.89 -6.02 -5.02
N GLY A 197 -10.10 -5.21 -5.71
CA GLY A 197 -9.27 -5.65 -6.82
C GLY A 197 -8.39 -4.54 -7.38
N GLY A 198 -7.42 -4.92 -8.19
CA GLY A 198 -6.46 -4.00 -8.80
C GLY A 198 -5.50 -4.72 -9.74
N ILE A 199 -4.56 -3.95 -10.29
CA ILE A 199 -3.44 -4.50 -11.06
C ILE A 199 -2.29 -4.80 -10.11
N VAL A 200 -1.73 -6.00 -10.20
CA VAL A 200 -0.55 -6.40 -9.42
C VAL A 200 0.66 -5.56 -9.88
N THR A 201 1.20 -4.74 -8.98
CA THR A 201 2.35 -3.85 -9.25
C THR A 201 3.68 -4.47 -8.83
N ALA A 202 3.67 -5.32 -7.80
CA ALA A 202 4.79 -6.10 -7.31
C ALA A 202 4.30 -7.43 -6.70
N SER A 203 5.10 -8.49 -6.76
CA SER A 203 4.75 -9.82 -6.24
C SER A 203 6.02 -10.52 -5.74
N TYR A 204 6.00 -11.03 -4.50
CA TYR A 204 7.17 -11.63 -3.87
C TYR A 204 6.78 -12.55 -2.70
N ALA A 205 7.48 -13.68 -2.56
CA ALA A 205 7.30 -14.62 -1.46
C ALA A 205 5.83 -15.01 -1.19
N ASP A 206 5.24 -14.54 -0.10
CA ASP A 206 3.87 -14.77 0.40
C ASP A 206 3.00 -13.50 0.34
N ALA A 207 3.36 -12.55 -0.53
CA ALA A 207 2.67 -11.29 -0.65
C ALA A 207 2.76 -10.65 -2.04
N TYR A 208 1.87 -9.69 -2.29
CA TYR A 208 1.87 -8.87 -3.49
C TYR A 208 1.22 -7.52 -3.22
N TYR A 209 1.43 -6.58 -4.13
CA TYR A 209 0.83 -5.25 -4.09
C TYR A 209 -0.12 -5.11 -5.26
N ILE A 210 -1.31 -4.58 -5.01
CA ILE A 210 -2.30 -4.25 -6.05
C ILE A 210 -2.56 -2.75 -6.07
N GLN A 211 -2.88 -2.22 -7.25
CA GLN A 211 -3.09 -0.79 -7.43
C GLN A 211 -4.26 -0.48 -8.37
N SER A 212 -5.02 0.57 -8.07
CA SER A 212 -6.24 0.98 -8.80
C SER A 212 -6.06 2.27 -9.62
N GLY A 213 -4.83 2.78 -9.73
CA GLY A 213 -4.48 4.03 -10.41
C GLY A 213 -3.01 4.38 -10.17
N SER A 214 -2.56 5.57 -10.58
CA SER A 214 -1.17 6.04 -10.40
C SER A 214 -1.02 7.12 -9.31
N ASP A 215 -2.09 7.46 -8.60
CA ASP A 215 -2.10 8.52 -7.60
C ASP A 215 -1.87 7.97 -6.17
N ALA A 216 -1.66 8.87 -5.22
CA ALA A 216 -1.63 8.53 -3.79
C ALA A 216 -2.91 7.78 -3.35
N TRP A 217 -2.77 6.94 -2.32
CA TRP A 217 -3.83 6.10 -1.73
C TRP A 217 -4.42 5.06 -2.68
N ARG A 218 -3.74 4.75 -3.80
CA ARG A 218 -4.24 3.81 -4.80
C ARG A 218 -3.60 2.44 -4.75
N GLY A 219 -2.63 2.21 -3.87
CA GLY A 219 -1.93 0.94 -3.67
C GLY A 219 -2.26 0.31 -2.32
N VAL A 220 -2.21 -1.02 -2.24
CA VAL A 220 -2.39 -1.75 -0.97
C VAL A 220 -1.59 -3.05 -0.98
N TYR A 221 -1.08 -3.41 0.19
CA TYR A 221 -0.39 -4.66 0.44
C TYR A 221 -1.37 -5.81 0.65
N VAL A 222 -1.09 -6.96 0.04
CA VAL A 222 -1.88 -8.19 0.18
C VAL A 222 -0.99 -9.30 0.71
N PHE A 223 -1.35 -9.81 1.89
CA PHE A 223 -0.70 -10.96 2.50
C PHE A 223 -1.47 -12.23 2.14
N ASP A 224 -0.88 -13.10 1.33
CA ASP A 224 -1.52 -14.30 0.80
C ASP A 224 -0.51 -15.46 0.67
N ASN A 225 -0.65 -16.46 1.54
CA ASN A 225 0.19 -17.66 1.54
C ASN A 225 -0.18 -18.69 0.46
N PHE A 226 -1.24 -18.45 -0.32
CA PHE A 226 -1.82 -19.44 -1.23
C PHE A 226 -1.79 -19.01 -2.70
N SER A 227 -2.03 -17.72 -2.97
CA SER A 227 -2.12 -17.19 -4.34
C SER A 227 -0.99 -16.19 -4.59
N LEU A 228 -0.16 -16.46 -5.59
CA LEU A 228 0.93 -15.56 -6.01
C LEU A 228 0.75 -15.16 -7.47
N PRO A 229 -0.04 -14.11 -7.75
CA PRO A 229 -0.23 -13.61 -9.10
C PRO A 229 1.04 -12.95 -9.66
N ALA A 230 1.11 -12.82 -10.98
CA ALA A 230 2.20 -12.16 -11.67
C ALA A 230 1.97 -10.64 -11.75
N VAL A 231 3.05 -9.86 -11.81
CA VAL A 231 2.97 -8.42 -12.10
C VAL A 231 2.25 -8.18 -13.43
N GLY A 232 1.26 -7.27 -13.43
CA GLY A 232 0.38 -7.02 -14.57
C GLY A 232 -0.90 -7.87 -14.61
N ASP A 233 -1.08 -8.81 -13.68
CA ASP A 233 -2.37 -9.47 -13.50
C ASP A 233 -3.40 -8.49 -12.93
N SER A 234 -4.62 -8.51 -13.48
CA SER A 234 -5.79 -7.85 -12.90
C SER A 234 -6.52 -8.87 -12.05
N VAL A 235 -6.66 -8.59 -10.76
CA VAL A 235 -7.22 -9.52 -9.79
C VAL A 235 -8.43 -8.94 -9.08
N THR A 236 -9.34 -9.82 -8.68
CA THR A 236 -10.46 -9.52 -7.78
C THR A 236 -10.46 -10.53 -6.64
N MET A 237 -10.82 -10.09 -5.44
CA MET A 237 -10.85 -10.94 -4.25
C MET A 237 -11.82 -10.41 -3.21
N THR A 238 -12.21 -11.29 -2.29
CA THR A 238 -12.78 -10.93 -1.01
C THR A 238 -11.67 -11.01 0.03
N ALA A 239 -11.45 -9.93 0.78
CA ALA A 239 -10.37 -9.83 1.74
C ALA A 239 -10.82 -9.13 3.03
N SER A 240 -10.10 -9.40 4.11
CA SER A 240 -10.24 -8.68 5.38
C SER A 240 -9.19 -7.58 5.43
N VAL A 241 -9.62 -6.34 5.65
CA VAL A 241 -8.72 -5.20 5.89
C VAL A 241 -8.21 -5.29 7.33
N SER A 242 -6.91 -5.19 7.53
CA SER A 242 -6.27 -5.29 8.84
C SER A 242 -5.11 -4.29 8.96
N GLU A 243 -4.83 -3.88 10.19
CA GLU A 243 -3.60 -3.15 10.54
C GLU A 243 -2.60 -4.10 11.19
N PHE A 244 -1.44 -4.28 10.58
CA PHE A 244 -0.37 -5.11 11.15
C PHE A 244 0.91 -4.29 11.33
N ASN A 245 1.22 -3.94 12.58
CA ASN A 245 2.32 -3.05 12.92
C ASN A 245 2.26 -1.69 12.18
N ASN A 246 1.07 -1.10 12.05
CA ASN A 246 0.75 0.12 11.30
C ASN A 246 0.94 0.03 9.77
N LEU A 247 0.91 -1.17 9.19
CA LEU A 247 0.76 -1.40 7.76
C LEU A 247 -0.71 -1.78 7.49
N THR A 248 -1.37 -1.08 6.58
CA THR A 248 -2.70 -1.50 6.09
C THR A 248 -2.52 -2.68 5.14
N GLU A 249 -3.05 -3.84 5.53
CA GLU A 249 -2.94 -5.08 4.76
C GLU A 249 -4.28 -5.75 4.47
N LEU A 250 -4.35 -6.44 3.32
CA LEU A 250 -5.42 -7.36 2.98
C LEU A 250 -5.02 -8.79 3.36
N THR A 251 -5.83 -9.44 4.17
CA THR A 251 -5.61 -10.80 4.68
C THR A 251 -6.86 -11.68 4.49
N GLY A 252 -6.75 -12.98 4.77
CA GLY A 252 -7.90 -13.89 4.73
C GLY A 252 -8.54 -13.98 3.34
N ILE A 253 -7.70 -14.02 2.31
CA ILE A 253 -8.12 -13.92 0.91
C ILE A 253 -9.02 -15.10 0.52
N THR A 254 -10.19 -14.78 -0.01
CA THR A 254 -11.17 -15.73 -0.56
C THR A 254 -11.70 -15.21 -1.89
N ASN A 255 -12.37 -16.07 -2.67
CA ASN A 255 -12.89 -15.71 -4.00
C ASN A 255 -11.85 -15.05 -4.93
N PHE A 256 -10.57 -15.41 -4.77
CA PHE A 256 -9.48 -14.88 -5.57
C PHE A 256 -9.65 -15.30 -7.03
N ASN A 257 -9.57 -14.34 -7.93
CA ASN A 257 -9.69 -14.58 -9.36
C ASN A 257 -8.77 -13.64 -10.15
N VAL A 258 -7.98 -14.21 -11.06
CA VAL A 258 -7.24 -13.46 -12.08
C VAL A 258 -8.19 -13.19 -13.25
N VAL A 259 -8.63 -11.95 -13.38
CA VAL A 259 -9.57 -11.50 -14.43
C VAL A 259 -8.88 -11.48 -15.79
N SER A 260 -7.64 -11.00 -15.83
CA SER A 260 -6.81 -10.95 -17.04
C SER A 260 -5.33 -10.82 -16.67
N SER A 261 -4.44 -11.18 -17.60
CA SER A 261 -2.99 -11.18 -17.39
C SER A 261 -2.24 -10.32 -18.41
N GLY A 262 -1.05 -9.85 -18.02
CA GLY A 262 -0.17 -9.07 -18.90
C GLY A 262 -0.66 -7.65 -19.20
N ASN A 263 -1.46 -7.08 -18.29
CA ASN A 263 -1.91 -5.70 -18.41
C ASN A 263 -0.76 -4.72 -18.14
N PRO A 264 -0.80 -3.50 -18.71
CA PRO A 264 0.09 -2.43 -18.29
C PRO A 264 -0.05 -2.16 -16.79
N VAL A 265 1.08 -2.15 -16.08
CA VAL A 265 1.14 -1.70 -14.69
C VAL A 265 0.92 -0.17 -14.65
N PRO A 266 0.23 0.39 -13.64
CA PRO A 266 0.13 1.83 -13.48
C PRO A 266 1.49 2.54 -13.58
N ALA A 267 1.50 3.72 -14.19
CA ALA A 267 2.71 4.53 -14.23
C ALA A 267 3.16 4.88 -12.81
N PRO A 268 4.47 4.77 -12.49
CA PRO A 268 4.96 5.18 -11.18
C PRO A 268 4.66 6.65 -10.89
N LEU A 269 4.22 6.96 -9.68
CA LEU A 269 4.04 8.33 -9.22
C LEU A 269 5.42 8.97 -9.00
N ASN A 270 5.72 10.07 -9.69
CA ASN A 270 6.96 10.81 -9.44
C ASN A 270 6.84 11.58 -8.13
N ILE A 271 7.76 11.32 -7.22
CA ILE A 271 7.83 11.92 -5.89
C ILE A 271 9.26 12.35 -5.57
N THR A 272 9.40 13.12 -4.51
CA THR A 272 10.67 13.37 -3.83
C THR A 272 11.02 12.23 -2.87
N THR A 273 12.29 12.13 -2.47
CA THR A 273 12.69 11.14 -1.46
C THR A 273 12.06 11.41 -0.09
N GLN A 274 11.77 12.66 0.28
CA GLN A 274 11.07 12.96 1.52
C GLN A 274 9.61 12.49 1.52
N GLU A 275 8.89 12.69 0.41
CA GLU A 275 7.48 12.27 0.26
C GLU A 275 7.32 10.75 0.37
N ALA A 276 8.34 9.96 0.04
CA ALA A 276 8.33 8.50 0.19
C ALA A 276 8.04 8.01 1.62
N ASN A 277 8.09 8.90 2.61
CA ASN A 277 7.80 8.64 4.02
C ASN A 277 6.36 9.01 4.43
N GLU A 278 5.48 9.31 3.48
CA GLU A 278 4.09 9.67 3.73
C GLU A 278 3.16 8.46 3.63
N GLU A 279 2.21 8.38 4.57
CA GLU A 279 1.13 7.38 4.61
C GLU A 279 0.40 7.24 3.27
N ALA A 280 0.20 8.39 2.60
CA ALA A 280 -0.51 8.46 1.33
C ALA A 280 0.15 7.65 0.20
N LEU A 281 1.41 7.25 0.36
CA LEU A 281 2.14 6.47 -0.61
C LEU A 281 2.24 4.99 -0.24
N GLU A 282 1.74 4.55 0.92
CA GLU A 282 1.77 3.14 1.30
C GLU A 282 1.18 2.24 0.19
N GLY A 283 1.95 1.23 -0.21
CA GLY A 283 1.61 0.30 -1.28
C GLY A 283 1.63 0.87 -2.70
N VAL A 284 1.90 2.17 -2.88
CA VAL A 284 1.92 2.84 -4.19
C VAL A 284 3.26 2.63 -4.88
N LEU A 285 3.22 2.32 -6.18
CA LEU A 285 4.36 2.30 -7.08
C LEU A 285 4.80 3.73 -7.38
N VAL A 286 5.99 4.08 -6.92
CA VAL A 286 6.56 5.44 -6.99
C VAL A 286 7.88 5.44 -7.75
N ARG A 287 8.32 6.63 -8.16
CA ARG A 287 9.65 6.89 -8.70
C ARG A 287 10.25 8.14 -8.08
N VAL A 288 11.47 8.00 -7.57
CA VAL A 288 12.36 9.12 -7.23
C VAL A 288 13.44 9.23 -8.30
N THR A 289 13.85 10.46 -8.60
CA THR A 289 14.90 10.73 -9.60
C THR A 289 16.01 11.57 -9.02
N ASN A 290 17.22 11.40 -9.54
CA ASN A 290 18.40 12.15 -9.09
C ASN A 290 18.69 12.00 -7.58
N ALA A 291 18.40 10.84 -6.99
CA ALA A 291 18.60 10.60 -5.57
C ALA A 291 20.03 10.11 -5.29
N THR A 292 20.76 10.83 -4.45
CA THR A 292 22.14 10.47 -4.08
C THR A 292 22.13 9.39 -3.00
N CYS A 293 22.92 8.33 -3.18
CA CYS A 293 23.17 7.36 -2.11
C CYS A 293 23.95 8.03 -0.98
N THR A 294 23.31 8.21 0.17
CA THR A 294 23.88 8.84 1.38
C THR A 294 24.29 7.81 2.42
N GLU A 295 23.87 6.55 2.26
CA GLU A 295 24.27 5.44 3.12
C GLU A 295 24.22 4.12 2.35
N GLU A 296 25.34 3.41 2.28
CA GLU A 296 25.48 2.12 1.59
C GLU A 296 24.73 0.99 2.32
N PRO A 297 24.33 -0.09 1.62
CA PRO A 297 23.69 -1.23 2.27
C PRO A 297 24.66 -1.92 3.24
N GLY A 298 24.17 -2.23 4.44
CA GLY A 298 24.98 -2.86 5.48
C GLY A 298 24.16 -3.50 6.58
N GLY A 299 24.83 -4.26 7.46
CA GLY A 299 24.18 -4.98 8.56
C GLY A 299 23.42 -4.07 9.53
N ALA A 300 23.91 -2.84 9.76
CA ALA A 300 23.26 -1.85 10.61
C ALA A 300 21.89 -1.38 10.07
N ASN A 301 21.69 -1.45 8.75
CA ASN A 301 20.47 -1.03 8.05
C ASN A 301 19.70 -2.23 7.49
N PHE A 302 19.97 -3.44 8.01
CA PHE A 302 19.34 -4.68 7.56
C PHE A 302 19.50 -4.94 6.05
N GLY A 303 20.52 -4.36 5.40
CA GLY A 303 20.76 -4.44 3.95
C GLY A 303 19.98 -3.44 3.09
N LYS A 304 19.23 -2.51 3.70
CA LYS A 304 18.65 -1.34 3.03
C LYS A 304 19.72 -0.26 2.84
N TRP A 305 19.54 0.64 1.86
CA TRP A 305 20.40 1.81 1.64
C TRP A 305 19.58 3.10 1.67
N LYS A 306 20.23 4.26 1.87
CA LYS A 306 19.54 5.58 1.88
C LYS A 306 19.81 6.36 0.61
N ALA A 307 18.74 6.92 0.06
CA ALA A 307 18.78 7.84 -1.06
C ALA A 307 18.23 9.22 -0.64
N ASP A 308 18.82 10.31 -1.15
CA ASP A 308 18.37 11.68 -0.90
C ASP A 308 18.52 12.54 -2.16
N ASP A 309 17.43 13.11 -2.66
CA ASP A 309 17.40 14.03 -3.80
C ASP A 309 17.59 15.51 -3.41
N GLY A 310 17.82 15.78 -2.11
CA GLY A 310 17.94 17.11 -1.51
C GLY A 310 16.70 17.52 -0.70
N SER A 311 15.60 16.77 -0.77
CA SER A 311 14.39 17.01 0.02
C SER A 311 14.42 16.36 1.41
N GLY A 312 15.26 15.35 1.62
CA GLY A 312 15.22 14.44 2.77
C GLY A 312 15.38 12.99 2.32
N PHE A 313 15.66 12.06 3.23
CA PHE A 313 16.02 10.70 2.84
C PHE A 313 14.82 9.76 2.63
N ALA A 314 15.00 8.76 1.77
CA ALA A 314 14.17 7.56 1.67
C ALA A 314 15.03 6.30 1.90
N TRP A 315 14.45 5.28 2.54
CA TRP A 315 15.04 3.94 2.56
C TRP A 315 14.70 3.18 1.29
N ILE A 316 15.68 2.46 0.73
CA ILE A 316 15.52 1.68 -0.49
C ILE A 316 15.86 0.21 -0.26
N GLY A 317 14.99 -0.68 -0.74
CA GLY A 317 15.14 -2.14 -0.61
C GLY A 317 14.90 -2.62 0.83
N LYS A 318 15.13 -3.89 1.16
CA LYS A 318 15.61 -5.03 0.36
C LYS A 318 14.55 -6.14 0.20
N GLU A 319 13.31 -5.86 0.58
CA GLU A 319 12.27 -6.86 0.86
C GLU A 319 11.89 -7.63 -0.40
N ILE A 320 11.73 -6.91 -1.51
CA ILE A 320 11.40 -7.49 -2.81
C ILE A 320 12.68 -7.76 -3.62
N TYR A 321 13.54 -6.75 -3.74
CA TYR A 321 14.81 -6.86 -4.47
C TYR A 321 15.97 -6.29 -3.67
N THR A 322 17.10 -7.01 -3.69
CA THR A 322 18.38 -6.52 -3.17
C THR A 322 19.16 -5.86 -4.30
N THR A 323 19.37 -4.54 -4.21
CA THR A 323 20.10 -3.75 -5.21
C THR A 323 21.47 -4.35 -5.51
N THR A 324 21.67 -4.77 -6.77
CA THR A 324 22.91 -5.39 -7.23
C THR A 324 23.33 -4.79 -8.58
N PRO A 325 24.56 -4.26 -8.73
CA PRO A 325 25.60 -4.11 -7.70
C PRO A 325 25.14 -3.19 -6.56
N ALA A 326 25.75 -3.34 -5.37
CA ALA A 326 25.44 -2.50 -4.23
C ALA A 326 25.66 -1.01 -4.59
N PRO A 327 24.74 -0.11 -4.21
CA PRO A 327 24.89 1.30 -4.49
C PRO A 327 26.07 1.86 -3.68
N LEU A 328 26.82 2.78 -4.30
CA LEU A 328 28.02 3.36 -3.72
C LEU A 328 27.72 4.75 -3.18
N LEU A 329 28.35 5.10 -2.07
CA LEU A 329 28.21 6.42 -1.45
C LEU A 329 28.52 7.55 -2.45
N GLY A 330 27.62 8.53 -2.54
CA GLY A 330 27.76 9.70 -3.41
C GLY A 330 27.38 9.48 -4.88
N GLN A 331 27.01 8.26 -5.29
CA GLN A 331 26.43 8.01 -6.61
C GLN A 331 24.95 8.41 -6.64
N VAL A 332 24.47 8.79 -7.82
CA VAL A 332 23.10 9.27 -8.03
C VAL A 332 22.29 8.20 -8.76
N TYR A 333 21.05 7.99 -8.35
CA TYR A 333 20.18 6.94 -8.88
C TYR A 333 18.79 7.46 -9.17
N ASP A 334 18.17 6.92 -10.22
CA ASP A 334 16.72 6.87 -10.34
C ASP A 334 16.26 5.53 -9.75
N VAL A 335 15.26 5.59 -8.88
CA VAL A 335 14.70 4.41 -8.20
C VAL A 335 13.20 4.38 -8.38
N THR A 336 12.70 3.25 -8.86
CA THR A 336 11.27 2.92 -8.92
C THR A 336 10.99 1.78 -7.94
N GLY A 337 9.79 1.73 -7.36
CA GLY A 337 9.41 0.64 -6.48
C GLY A 337 8.11 0.91 -5.75
N VAL A 338 7.55 -0.11 -5.10
CA VAL A 338 6.37 0.07 -4.24
C VAL A 338 6.82 0.56 -2.88
N VAL A 339 6.11 1.53 -2.30
CA VAL A 339 6.40 1.95 -0.91
C VAL A 339 5.82 0.91 0.05
N SER A 340 6.64 0.49 1.02
CA SER A 340 6.29 -0.45 2.08
C SER A 340 6.54 0.20 3.43
N TYR A 341 5.73 -0.12 4.42
CA TYR A 341 5.95 0.24 5.81
C TYR A 341 6.38 -0.99 6.62
N SER A 342 7.57 -0.95 7.22
CA SER A 342 8.04 -2.01 8.09
C SER A 342 8.95 -1.48 9.20
N PHE A 343 8.82 -2.03 10.41
CA PHE A 343 9.64 -1.64 11.57
C PHE A 343 9.64 -0.12 11.85
N ALA A 344 8.47 0.51 11.72
CA ALA A 344 8.27 1.95 11.88
C ALA A 344 8.97 2.85 10.84
N LEU A 345 9.32 2.29 9.68
CA LEU A 345 10.00 3.00 8.59
C LEU A 345 9.32 2.71 7.26
N TYR A 346 9.05 3.77 6.52
CA TYR A 346 8.73 3.70 5.11
C TYR A 346 9.98 3.40 4.28
N GLY A 347 9.80 2.67 3.18
CA GLY A 347 10.86 2.48 2.20
C GLY A 347 10.34 2.05 0.84
N ILE A 348 11.01 2.53 -0.20
CA ILE A 348 10.75 2.14 -1.59
C ILE A 348 11.36 0.74 -1.78
N GLN A 349 10.55 -0.21 -2.24
CA GLN A 349 10.97 -1.57 -2.55
C GLN A 349 11.03 -1.74 -4.08
N PRO A 350 12.24 -1.65 -4.68
CA PRO A 350 12.44 -2.00 -6.09
C PRO A 350 12.01 -3.45 -6.33
N ARG A 351 11.45 -3.72 -7.50
CA ARG A 351 10.93 -5.05 -7.85
C ARG A 351 12.00 -5.93 -8.49
N ASP A 352 12.88 -5.31 -9.27
CA ASP A 352 14.00 -5.95 -9.93
C ASP A 352 15.10 -4.93 -10.28
N ALA A 353 16.10 -5.35 -11.06
CA ALA A 353 17.22 -4.52 -11.46
C ALA A 353 16.83 -3.33 -12.36
N ASN A 354 15.73 -3.42 -13.13
CA ASN A 354 15.30 -2.35 -14.04
C ASN A 354 14.70 -1.15 -13.27
N ASP A 355 14.27 -1.39 -12.04
CA ASP A 355 13.77 -0.35 -11.15
C ASP A 355 14.90 0.52 -10.55
N ILE A 356 16.17 0.21 -10.84
CA ILE A 356 17.32 0.97 -10.33
C ILE A 356 18.22 1.35 -11.49
N THR A 357 18.30 2.65 -11.77
CA THR A 357 19.20 3.17 -12.79
C THR A 357 20.25 4.03 -12.11
N LEU A 358 21.51 3.60 -12.18
CA LEU A 358 22.63 4.47 -11.83
C LEU A 358 22.66 5.62 -12.83
N ILE A 359 22.43 6.83 -12.34
CA ILE A 359 22.78 8.04 -13.06
C ILE A 359 24.29 8.15 -12.90
N THR A 360 25.02 7.42 -13.74
CA THR A 360 26.37 7.85 -14.04
C THR A 360 26.16 9.23 -14.64
N GLY A 361 26.67 10.28 -13.99
CA GLY A 361 26.76 11.56 -14.64
C GLY A 361 27.47 11.32 -15.97
N VAL A 362 26.72 11.31 -17.07
CA VAL A 362 27.33 11.35 -18.37
C VAL A 362 27.60 12.83 -18.62
N GLU A 363 28.62 13.36 -17.94
CA GLU A 363 29.81 13.57 -18.74
C GLU A 363 30.64 12.29 -18.55
N GLU A 364 30.38 11.26 -19.38
CA GLU A 364 31.52 10.50 -19.87
C GLU A 364 32.44 11.62 -20.34
N ASN A 365 33.65 11.66 -19.80
CA ASN A 365 34.64 12.55 -20.32
C ASN A 365 34.90 12.02 -21.75
N ILE A 366 34.03 12.37 -22.71
CA ILE A 366 34.07 12.00 -24.14
C ILE A 366 35.35 12.53 -24.77
N LEU A 367 36.05 13.37 -24.02
CA LEU A 367 37.35 13.92 -24.30
C LEU A 367 38.48 13.14 -23.60
N SER A 368 38.24 12.07 -22.84
CA SER A 368 39.25 11.31 -22.06
C SER A 368 40.36 10.73 -22.92
N GLY A 369 40.03 10.32 -24.16
CA GLY A 369 40.99 9.86 -25.15
C GLY A 369 41.65 10.97 -25.96
N THR A 370 41.50 12.23 -25.56
CA THR A 370 42.13 13.35 -26.24
C THR A 370 43.64 13.29 -26.05
N SER A 371 44.39 13.44 -27.14
CA SER A 371 45.84 13.58 -27.12
C SER A 371 46.28 14.84 -27.84
N VAL A 372 47.26 15.53 -27.25
CA VAL A 372 47.73 16.84 -27.69
C VAL A 372 49.25 16.77 -27.85
N PHE A 373 49.77 17.02 -29.06
CA PHE A 373 51.18 16.83 -29.38
C PHE A 373 51.65 17.66 -30.61
N PRO A 374 52.96 17.96 -30.74
CA PRO A 374 54.03 17.68 -29.78
C PRO A 374 53.96 18.57 -28.54
N MET A 375 54.63 18.15 -27.47
CA MET A 375 54.80 18.92 -26.24
C MET A 375 56.29 18.98 -25.87
N PRO A 376 56.96 20.15 -25.92
CA PRO A 376 56.45 21.46 -26.32
C PRO A 376 56.06 21.54 -27.81
N ALA A 377 55.12 22.43 -28.13
CA ALA A 377 54.72 22.75 -29.50
C ALA A 377 55.54 23.91 -30.07
N GLN A 378 55.79 23.87 -31.38
CA GLN A 378 56.40 24.98 -32.13
C GLN A 378 55.27 25.75 -32.85
N ASP A 379 55.16 25.61 -34.18
CA ASP A 379 54.19 26.37 -34.98
C ASP A 379 52.81 25.71 -35.06
N VAL A 380 52.70 24.41 -34.77
CA VAL A 380 51.45 23.64 -34.87
C VAL A 380 51.31 22.67 -33.71
N LEU A 381 50.10 22.63 -33.15
CA LEU A 381 49.67 21.65 -32.14
C LEU A 381 48.61 20.73 -32.74
N ASN A 382 48.90 19.43 -32.78
CA ASN A 382 47.94 18.42 -33.20
C ASN A 382 47.06 18.02 -32.00
N VAL A 383 45.76 17.97 -32.23
CA VAL A 383 44.76 17.58 -31.24
C VAL A 383 43.97 16.41 -31.84
N VAL A 384 44.10 15.23 -31.25
CA VAL A 384 43.28 14.05 -31.57
C VAL A 384 42.21 13.94 -30.51
N LEU A 385 40.96 13.89 -30.93
CA LEU A 385 39.77 13.90 -30.09
C LEU A 385 38.99 12.59 -30.32
N PRO A 386 38.33 12.04 -29.29
CA PRO A 386 37.45 10.88 -29.48
C PRO A 386 36.17 11.22 -30.25
N VAL A 387 35.80 12.52 -30.34
CA VAL A 387 34.60 13.04 -31.01
C VAL A 387 34.90 14.30 -31.82
N GLY A 388 34.08 14.60 -32.83
CA GLY A 388 34.08 15.89 -33.54
C GLY A 388 33.10 16.89 -32.91
N GLY A 389 33.12 18.14 -33.37
CA GLY A 389 32.21 19.19 -32.87
C GLY A 389 32.62 19.82 -31.54
N VAL A 390 33.91 19.80 -31.20
CA VAL A 390 34.45 20.28 -29.91
C VAL A 390 34.84 21.75 -30.00
N ARG A 391 34.30 22.61 -29.14
CA ARG A 391 34.78 24.01 -29.00
C ARG A 391 36.08 24.05 -28.20
N TYR A 392 36.97 24.97 -28.53
CA TYR A 392 38.22 25.14 -27.80
C TYR A 392 38.51 26.61 -27.44
N GLN A 393 39.25 26.80 -26.35
CA GLN A 393 39.87 28.06 -25.95
C GLN A 393 41.30 27.81 -25.49
N LEU A 394 42.25 28.57 -26.03
CA LEU A 394 43.64 28.61 -25.59
C LEU A 394 43.85 29.88 -24.75
N GLN A 395 44.24 29.72 -23.50
CA GLN A 395 44.40 30.81 -22.54
C GLN A 395 45.85 30.92 -22.07
N ASP A 396 46.36 32.15 -21.88
CA ASP A 396 47.66 32.36 -21.26
C ASP A 396 47.62 32.16 -19.73
N ALA A 397 48.77 32.31 -19.06
CA ALA A 397 48.89 32.14 -17.61
C ALA A 397 48.04 33.13 -16.78
N THR A 398 47.54 34.21 -17.39
CA THR A 398 46.65 35.19 -16.75
C THR A 398 45.16 34.89 -16.97
N GLY A 399 44.84 33.83 -17.72
CA GLY A 399 43.48 33.44 -18.10
C GLY A 399 42.94 34.19 -19.32
N ARG A 400 43.76 35.03 -19.98
CA ARG A 400 43.35 35.74 -21.19
C ARG A 400 43.26 34.77 -22.35
N ILE A 401 42.14 34.78 -23.07
CA ILE A 401 41.98 33.99 -24.30
C ILE A 401 42.91 34.55 -25.37
N VAL A 402 43.81 33.71 -25.85
CA VAL A 402 44.76 34.03 -26.93
C VAL A 402 44.25 33.49 -28.27
N ARG A 403 43.46 32.39 -28.24
CA ARG A 403 42.82 31.81 -29.42
C ARG A 403 41.58 31.02 -29.01
N GLU A 404 40.56 31.00 -29.84
CA GLU A 404 39.37 30.15 -29.64
C GLU A 404 38.78 29.68 -30.98
N GLY A 405 37.94 28.67 -30.96
CA GLY A 405 37.32 28.12 -32.16
C GLY A 405 36.59 26.80 -31.91
N SER A 406 36.46 25.99 -32.96
CA SER A 406 35.88 24.65 -32.87
C SER A 406 36.56 23.66 -33.81
N PHE A 407 36.67 22.41 -33.39
CA PHE A 407 37.18 21.28 -34.16
C PHE A 407 36.00 20.45 -34.66
N SER A 408 35.79 20.40 -35.98
CA SER A 408 34.68 19.64 -36.58
C SER A 408 34.95 18.14 -36.69
N GLY A 409 36.23 17.73 -36.79
CA GLY A 409 36.64 16.33 -36.89
C GLY A 409 37.40 15.82 -35.66
N MET A 410 37.58 14.50 -35.59
CA MET A 410 38.32 13.80 -34.52
C MET A 410 39.84 14.03 -34.56
N ARG A 411 40.35 14.70 -35.59
CA ARG A 411 41.75 15.12 -35.71
C ARG A 411 41.78 16.55 -36.21
N ALA A 412 42.52 17.39 -35.51
CA ALA A 412 42.64 18.80 -35.81
C ALA A 412 44.05 19.30 -35.57
N GLN A 413 44.36 20.43 -36.22
CA GLN A 413 45.60 21.18 -36.02
C GLN A 413 45.24 22.59 -35.56
N LEU A 414 45.92 23.03 -34.50
CA LEU A 414 45.86 24.39 -34.00
C LEU A 414 47.14 25.11 -34.40
N GLU A 415 47.02 26.17 -35.18
CA GLU A 415 48.15 27.02 -35.58
C GLU A 415 48.58 27.92 -34.41
N LEU A 416 49.90 27.95 -34.15
CA LEU A 416 50.53 28.67 -33.04
C LEU A 416 51.69 29.58 -33.49
N SER A 417 51.89 29.78 -34.80
CA SER A 417 53.01 30.54 -35.38
C SER A 417 53.13 31.98 -34.83
N ASP A 418 52.00 32.60 -34.50
CA ASP A 418 51.84 33.94 -33.93
C ASP A 418 51.72 33.95 -32.39
N VAL A 419 51.67 32.78 -31.74
CA VAL A 419 51.58 32.62 -30.29
C VAL A 419 52.97 32.66 -29.67
N ARG A 420 53.18 33.52 -28.68
CA ARG A 420 54.50 33.69 -28.03
C ARG A 420 54.89 32.45 -27.22
N ASP A 421 56.18 32.23 -27.06
CA ASP A 421 56.70 31.16 -26.21
C ASP A 421 56.20 31.32 -24.76
N GLY A 422 55.78 30.22 -24.15
CA GLY A 422 55.19 30.22 -22.82
C GLY A 422 54.23 29.06 -22.53
N MET A 423 53.63 29.09 -21.34
CA MET A 423 52.66 28.10 -20.88
C MET A 423 51.23 28.60 -21.11
N TYR A 424 50.40 27.71 -21.63
CA TYR A 424 49.01 27.95 -21.97
C TYR A 424 48.12 26.82 -21.44
N THR A 425 46.84 27.14 -21.30
CA THR A 425 45.78 26.20 -20.96
C THR A 425 44.87 26.04 -22.17
N LEU A 426 44.77 24.83 -22.71
CA LEU A 426 43.83 24.48 -23.76
C LEU A 426 42.58 23.86 -23.13
N MET A 427 41.47 24.57 -23.24
CA MET A 427 40.16 24.15 -22.75
C MET A 427 39.34 23.62 -23.93
N LEU A 428 38.76 22.43 -23.78
CA LEU A 428 37.96 21.72 -24.78
C LEU A 428 36.57 21.48 -24.22
N MET A 429 35.53 21.78 -25.00
CA MET A 429 34.14 21.85 -24.53
C MET A 429 33.15 21.28 -25.57
N THR A 430 32.14 20.57 -25.09
CA THR A 430 30.91 20.21 -25.84
C THR A 430 29.68 20.66 -25.05
N SER A 431 28.46 20.30 -25.49
CA SER A 431 27.24 20.51 -24.69
C SER A 431 27.29 19.78 -23.34
N ASP A 432 27.99 18.65 -23.31
CA ASP A 432 27.93 17.65 -22.24
C ASP A 432 29.35 17.18 -21.83
N ALA A 433 30.40 17.97 -22.13
CA ALA A 433 31.77 17.65 -21.73
C ALA A 433 32.67 18.88 -21.56
N LYS A 434 33.53 18.91 -20.53
CA LYS A 434 34.69 19.82 -20.46
C LYS A 434 36.00 19.13 -20.09
N ARG A 435 37.08 19.42 -20.84
CA ARG A 435 38.45 18.94 -20.56
C ARG A 435 39.49 20.05 -20.67
N VAL A 436 40.54 19.95 -19.88
CA VAL A 436 41.63 20.94 -19.83
C VAL A 436 42.97 20.25 -20.05
N GLU A 437 43.79 20.82 -20.92
CA GLU A 437 45.15 20.38 -21.24
C GLU A 437 46.16 21.51 -21.04
N ARG A 438 47.37 21.16 -20.62
CA ARG A 438 48.46 22.14 -20.51
C ARG A 438 49.29 22.11 -21.78
N VAL A 439 49.53 23.28 -22.36
CA VAL A 439 50.29 23.43 -23.60
C VAL A 439 51.49 24.32 -23.34
N SER A 440 52.69 23.83 -23.65
CA SER A 440 53.92 24.61 -23.68
C SER A 440 54.25 24.92 -25.14
N VAL A 441 54.47 26.20 -25.44
CA VAL A 441 54.95 26.66 -26.76
C VAL A 441 56.39 27.11 -26.62
N GLN A 442 57.29 26.55 -27.42
CA GLN A 442 58.71 26.85 -27.40
C GLN A 442 59.29 26.74 -28.82
N ARG A 443 59.94 27.79 -29.31
CA ARG A 443 60.53 27.85 -30.65
C ARG A 443 62.05 27.78 -30.68
#